data_AF-A0A9P8BH56-F1
#
_entry.id   AF-A0A9P8BH56-F1
#
_cell.length_a   1.000
_cell.length_b   1.000
_cell.length_c   1.000
_cell.angle_alpha   90.00
_cell.angle_beta   90.00
_cell.angle_gamma   90.00
#
_symmetry.space_group_name_H-M   'P 1'
#
loop_
_entity.id
_entity.type
_entity.pdbx_description
1 polymer ?
#
loop_
_entity_poly.entity_id
_entity_poly.type
_entity_poly.pdbx_seq_one_letter_code
_entity_poly.pdbx_strand_id
1 'polypeptide(L)' 'MMCSDGGGIPTTSGKEIAEWVMHHSGPLHVKYVIWGQRIWQPSVDSVKPWTSWKPMEDRGDVTQNHWDHVHVSYN' A
#
# COMPACT_ATOMS: atom_id res chain seq x y z
N MET A 1 -4.39 6.30 -7.16
CA MET A 1 -4.15 5.30 -8.23
C MET A 1 -4.33 3.92 -7.63
N MET A 2 -4.97 3.00 -8.35
CA MET A 2 -5.12 1.59 -7.96
C MET A 2 -4.37 0.71 -8.97
N CYS A 3 -3.41 -0.10 -8.51
CA CYS A 3 -2.78 -1.17 -9.31
C CYS A 3 -3.34 -2.50 -8.83
N SER A 4 -4.04 -3.25 -9.68
CA SER A 4 -4.67 -4.53 -9.33
C SER A 4 -4.21 -5.67 -10.24
N ASP A 5 -4.26 -6.87 -9.67
CA ASP A 5 -3.74 -8.14 -10.18
C ASP A 5 -4.84 -9.21 -10.33
N GLY A 6 -6.11 -8.81 -10.26
CA GLY A 6 -7.24 -9.70 -10.59
C GLY A 6 -8.54 -9.43 -9.84
N GLY A 7 -8.49 -8.65 -8.74
CA GLY A 7 -9.65 -8.36 -7.89
C GLY A 7 -10.16 -9.61 -7.14
N GLY A 8 -10.27 -9.53 -5.82
CA GLY A 8 -10.79 -10.59 -4.95
C GLY A 8 -9.83 -11.76 -4.70
N ILE A 9 -8.62 -11.77 -5.29
CA ILE A 9 -7.59 -12.79 -5.05
C ILE A 9 -6.35 -12.12 -4.44
N PRO A 10 -5.85 -12.58 -3.28
CA PRO A 10 -4.60 -12.08 -2.72
C PRO A 10 -3.43 -12.35 -3.68
N THR A 11 -2.58 -11.36 -3.90
CA THR A 11 -1.31 -11.56 -4.59
C THR A 11 -0.16 -10.95 -3.83
N THR A 12 1.05 -11.36 -4.16
CA THR A 12 2.29 -10.79 -3.62
C THR A 12 2.88 -9.68 -4.50
N SER A 13 2.42 -9.53 -5.75
CA SER A 13 2.94 -8.53 -6.70
C SER A 13 2.70 -7.10 -6.25
N GLY A 14 1.61 -6.84 -5.53
CA GLY A 14 1.34 -5.51 -4.99
C GLY A 14 2.39 -5.03 -3.98
N LYS A 15 3.14 -5.95 -3.34
CA LYS A 15 4.21 -5.57 -2.40
C LYS A 15 5.28 -4.71 -3.07
N GLU A 16 5.83 -5.19 -4.18
CA GLU A 16 6.95 -4.55 -4.86
C GLU A 16 6.54 -3.17 -5.40
N ILE A 17 5.31 -3.08 -5.93
CA ILE A 17 4.73 -1.81 -6.40
C ILE A 17 4.55 -0.84 -5.23
N ALA A 18 3.98 -1.29 -4.10
CA ALA A 18 3.75 -0.45 -2.92
C ALA A 18 5.07 0.07 -2.34
N GLU A 19 6.09 -0.79 -2.23
CA GLU A 19 7.42 -0.39 -1.76
C GLU A 19 8.11 0.57 -2.75
N TRP A 20 7.99 0.34 -4.07
CA TRP A 20 8.52 1.26 -5.08
C TRP A 20 7.89 2.66 -4.96
N VAL A 21 6.56 2.74 -4.80
CA VAL A 21 5.86 4.02 -4.61
C VAL A 21 6.32 4.72 -3.33
N MET A 22 6.50 3.98 -2.23
CA MET A 22 7.08 4.53 -0.99
C MET A 22 8.46 5.14 -1.24
N HIS A 23 9.35 4.41 -1.91
CA HIS A 23 10.71 4.88 -2.24
C HIS A 23 10.72 6.15 -3.11
N HIS A 24 9.70 6.33 -3.96
CA HIS A 24 9.56 7.50 -4.87
C HIS A 24 8.53 8.52 -4.38
N SER A 25 8.14 8.45 -3.11
CA SER A 25 7.05 9.23 -2.53
C SER A 25 7.21 10.75 -2.65
N GLY A 26 8.44 11.26 -2.56
CA GLY A 26 8.75 12.68 -2.70
C GLY A 26 8.40 13.22 -4.09
N PRO A 27 9.07 12.76 -5.16
CA PRO A 27 8.76 13.17 -6.54
C PRO A 27 7.32 12.91 -6.97
N LEU A 28 6.70 11.86 -6.44
CA LEU A 28 5.31 11.50 -6.75
C LEU A 28 4.28 12.28 -5.91
N HIS A 29 4.70 13.10 -4.95
CA HIS A 29 3.81 13.80 -4.01
C HIS A 29 2.84 12.87 -3.27
N VAL A 30 3.29 11.69 -2.87
CA VAL A 30 2.46 10.67 -2.20
C VAL A 30 2.01 11.15 -0.83
N LYS A 31 0.73 10.95 -0.53
CA LYS A 31 0.11 11.19 0.77
C LYS A 31 0.11 9.94 1.65
N TYR A 32 -0.25 8.79 1.09
CA TYR A 32 -0.12 7.47 1.73
C TYR A 32 -0.20 6.33 0.71
N VAL A 33 0.28 5.15 1.12
CA VAL A 33 0.16 3.89 0.39
C VAL A 33 -0.48 2.84 1.31
N ILE A 34 -1.42 2.07 0.78
CA ILE A 34 -2.02 0.92 1.47
C ILE A 34 -1.84 -0.33 0.59
N TRP A 35 -1.31 -1.40 1.18
CA TRP A 35 -1.27 -2.73 0.59
C TRP A 35 -1.07 -3.79 1.68
N GLY A 36 -1.70 -4.96 1.52
CA GLY A 36 -1.56 -6.10 2.42
C GLY A 36 -1.99 -5.76 3.85
N GLN A 37 -3.13 -5.07 4.00
CA GLN A 37 -3.70 -4.64 5.28
C GLN A 37 -2.78 -3.74 6.12
N ARG A 38 -1.92 -2.97 5.45
CA ARG A 38 -0.98 -2.04 6.09
C ARG A 38 -0.96 -0.71 5.38
N ILE A 39 -0.66 0.33 6.14
CA ILE A 39 -0.53 1.70 5.65
C ILE A 39 0.85 2.28 5.96
N TRP A 40 1.36 3.06 5.01
CA TRP A 40 2.55 3.88 5.15
C TRP A 40 2.28 5.30 4.66
N GLN A 41 2.81 6.31 5.36
CA GLN A 41 2.65 7.71 4.97
C GLN A 41 3.94 8.52 5.24
N PRO A 42 4.45 9.30 4.28
CA PRO A 42 5.72 10.01 4.41
C PRO A 42 5.71 11.12 5.47
N SER A 43 4.53 11.59 5.88
CA SER A 43 4.38 12.62 6.91
C SER A 43 4.68 12.13 8.33
N VAL A 44 4.72 10.81 8.56
CA VAL A 44 4.98 10.23 9.89
C VAL A 44 6.01 9.10 9.88
N ASP A 45 6.22 8.46 8.72
CA ASP A 45 7.10 7.30 8.58
C ASP A 45 8.32 7.65 7.71
N SER A 46 9.48 7.12 8.09
CA SER A 46 10.59 6.97 7.15
C SER A 46 10.33 5.81 6.18
N VAL A 47 11.11 5.77 5.08
CA VAL A 47 11.15 4.61 4.19
C VAL A 47 11.59 3.38 5.00
N LYS A 48 10.80 2.31 4.94
CA LYS A 48 10.99 1.08 5.73
C LYS A 48 10.34 -0.13 5.05
N PRO A 49 10.77 -1.37 5.36
CA PRO A 49 10.15 -2.57 4.80
C PRO A 49 8.65 -2.63 5.06
N TRP A 50 7.87 -3.17 4.12
CA TRP A 50 6.42 -3.33 4.25
C TRP A 50 5.99 -4.01 5.56
N THR A 51 6.77 -4.97 6.07
CA THR A 51 6.48 -5.67 7.34
C THR A 51 6.47 -4.74 8.55
N SER A 52 7.10 -3.56 8.46
CA SER A 52 7.14 -2.54 9.51
C SER A 52 6.12 -1.40 9.28
N TRP A 53 5.27 -1.50 8.26
CA TRP A 53 4.18 -0.57 8.02
C TRP A 53 3.08 -0.75 9.08
N LYS A 54 2.36 0.34 9.35
CA LYS A 54 1.33 0.34 10.39
C LYS A 54 0.21 -0.63 10.00
N PRO A 55 -0.15 -1.62 10.85
CA PRO A 55 -1.29 -2.50 10.58
C PRO A 55 -2.60 -1.71 10.58
N MET A 56 -3.55 -2.15 9.76
CA MET A 56 -4.92 -1.67 9.74
C MET A 56 -5.86 -2.72 10.35
N GLU A 57 -7.06 -2.31 10.79
CA GLU A 57 -8.08 -3.30 11.18
C GLU A 57 -8.45 -4.23 10.01
N ASP A 58 -8.98 -5.41 10.35
CA ASP A 58 -9.60 -6.30 9.36
C ASP A 58 -10.94 -5.71 8.92
N ARG A 59 -11.09 -5.53 7.61
CA ARG A 59 -12.27 -4.94 6.96
C ARG A 59 -13.16 -5.96 6.26
N GLY A 60 -12.89 -7.25 6.44
CA GLY A 60 -13.83 -8.34 6.17
C GLY A 60 -13.64 -9.08 4.85
N ASP A 61 -12.85 -8.56 3.91
CA ASP A 61 -12.52 -9.27 2.67
C ASP A 61 -11.15 -8.86 2.09
N VAL A 62 -10.70 -9.61 1.07
CA VAL A 62 -9.42 -9.44 0.37
C VAL A 62 -9.25 -8.03 -0.18
N THR A 63 -10.30 -7.50 -0.82
CA THR A 63 -10.29 -6.20 -1.48
C THR A 63 -10.23 -5.09 -0.45
N GLN A 64 -11.08 -5.11 0.57
CA GLN A 64 -11.11 -4.12 1.64
C GLN A 64 -9.82 -4.16 2.49
N ASN A 65 -9.17 -5.31 2.59
CA ASN A 65 -7.85 -5.47 3.20
C ASN A 65 -6.69 -5.21 2.23
N HIS A 66 -6.94 -4.82 0.98
CA HIS A 66 -5.94 -4.40 -0.01
C HIS A 66 -4.89 -5.48 -0.32
N TRP A 67 -5.31 -6.74 -0.35
CA TRP A 67 -4.44 -7.86 -0.71
C TRP A 67 -4.37 -8.12 -2.22
N ASP A 68 -5.30 -7.56 -2.99
CA ASP A 68 -5.48 -7.72 -4.46
C ASP A 68 -5.25 -6.42 -5.26
N HIS A 69 -4.88 -5.34 -4.55
CA HIS A 69 -4.51 -4.07 -5.15
C HIS A 69 -3.70 -3.17 -4.22
N VAL A 70 -2.88 -2.29 -4.82
CA VAL A 70 -2.20 -1.20 -4.12
C VAL A 70 -3.04 0.07 -4.21
N HIS A 71 -3.33 0.71 -3.08
CA HIS A 71 -4.02 2.00 -3.04
C HIS A 71 -3.02 3.12 -2.74
N VAL A 72 -2.87 4.05 -3.69
CA VAL A 72 -2.00 5.24 -3.53
C VAL A 72 -2.83 6.51 -3.54
N SER A 73 -2.64 7.32 -2.51
CA SER A 73 -3.19 8.68 -2.42
C SER A 73 -2.07 9.70 -2.60
N TYR A 74 -2.38 10.86 -3.17
CA TYR A 74 -1.45 11.95 -3.48
C TYR A 74 -1.94 13.25 -2.82
N ASN A 75 -1.03 14.22 -2.65
CA ASN A 75 -1.36 15.55 -2.16
C ASN A 75 -1.86 16.48 -3.27
#